data_AF-A0A367EY38-F1
#
_entry.id   AF-A0A367EY38-F1
#
_cell.length_a   1.000
_cell.length_b   1.000
_cell.length_c   1.000
_cell.angle_alpha   90.00
_cell.angle_beta   90.00
_cell.angle_gamma   90.00
#
_symmetry.space_group_name_H-M   'P 1'
#
loop_
_entity.id
_entity.type
_entity.pdbx_description
1 polymer ?
#
loop_
_entity_poly.entity_id
_entity_poly.type
_entity_poly.pdbx_seq_one_letter_code
_entity_poly.pdbx_strand_id
1 'polypeptide(L)' 'MPLDPTDPETFDDTYTDGAQEEEPEGTENPEATEADAAEQHTDVLRQRDEPLAPSGSHEADPADAAEQARVVELNEDEYR' A
#
# COMPACT_ATOMS: atom_id res chain seq x y z
N MET A 1 17.88 -6.16 8.03
CA MET A 1 16.88 -6.07 9.12
C MET A 1 15.54 -5.73 8.48
N PRO A 2 14.42 -6.34 8.90
CA PRO A 2 13.10 -5.91 8.45
C PRO A 2 12.81 -4.51 8.97
N LEU A 3 12.23 -3.66 8.12
CA LEU A 3 11.81 -2.31 8.48
C LEU A 3 10.46 -2.38 9.20
N ASP A 4 10.26 -1.55 10.24
CA ASP A 4 8.99 -1.46 10.95
C ASP A 4 8.07 -0.48 10.21
N PRO A 5 6.96 -0.95 9.61
CA PRO A 5 6.05 -0.08 8.86
C PRO A 5 5.24 0.88 9.75
N THR A 6 5.29 0.72 11.08
CA THR A 6 4.61 1.61 12.03
C THR A 6 5.50 2.69 12.62
N ASP A 7 6.81 2.66 12.33
CA ASP A 7 7.74 3.69 12.73
C ASP A 7 7.84 4.77 11.63
N PRO A 8 7.34 6.00 11.85
CA PRO A 8 7.40 7.06 10.84
C PRO A 8 8.84 7.47 10.50
N GLU A 9 9.78 7.32 11.45
CA GLU A 9 11.19 7.67 11.25
C GLU A 9 11.90 6.73 10.26
N THR A 10 11.37 5.51 10.08
CA THR A 10 11.87 4.53 9.10
C THR A 10 11.77 5.05 7.65
N PHE A 11 10.87 6.00 7.40
CA PHE A 11 10.66 6.60 6.09
C PHE A 11 11.26 8.02 5.98
N ASP A 12 11.66 8.64 7.09
CA ASP A 12 12.10 10.05 7.10
C ASP A 12 13.41 10.23 6.31
N ASP A 13 14.32 9.25 6.34
CA ASP A 13 15.55 9.24 5.53
C ASP A 13 15.28 9.13 4.00
N THR A 14 14.07 8.76 3.57
CA THR A 14 13.68 8.78 2.15
C THR A 14 13.07 10.11 1.70
N TYR A 15 12.70 10.98 2.65
CA TYR A 15 12.01 12.25 2.40
C TYR A 15 12.76 13.48 2.96
N THR A 16 13.92 13.30 3.58
CA THR A 16 14.77 14.40 4.08
C THR A 16 15.47 15.14 2.94
N ASP A 17 14.85 16.24 2.49
CA ASP A 17 15.45 17.51 2.03
C ASP A 17 16.61 17.48 0.99
N GLY A 18 16.84 16.38 0.27
CA GLY A 18 17.96 16.30 -0.68
C GLY A 18 17.81 15.34 -1.85
N ALA A 19 16.74 14.56 -1.90
CA ALA A 19 16.35 13.76 -3.06
C ALA A 19 15.12 14.36 -3.76
N GLN A 20 15.10 15.69 -3.87
CA GLN A 20 14.50 16.28 -5.06
C GLN A 20 15.41 15.83 -6.21
N GLU A 21 15.12 14.67 -6.82
CA GLU A 21 15.42 14.55 -8.24
C GLU A 21 14.92 15.85 -8.84
N GLU A 22 15.80 16.59 -9.52
CA GLU A 22 15.40 17.86 -10.12
C GLU A 22 14.29 17.58 -11.11
N GLU A 23 13.05 17.67 -10.63
CA GLU A 23 11.84 17.82 -11.42
C GLU A 23 12.20 18.94 -12.40
N PRO A 24 12.35 18.63 -13.71
CA PRO A 24 12.81 19.63 -14.66
C PRO A 24 11.91 20.86 -14.53
N GLU A 25 12.48 22.08 -14.46
CA GLU A 25 11.67 23.31 -14.45
C GLU A 25 10.69 23.28 -15.64
N GLY A 26 9.43 22.90 -15.39
CA GLY A 26 8.45 22.54 -16.42
C GLY A 26 7.69 21.22 -16.20
N THR A 27 8.03 20.38 -15.21
CA THR A 27 7.07 19.43 -14.62
C THR A 27 6.29 20.15 -13.55
N GLU A 28 5.50 21.12 -14.01
CA GLU A 28 4.24 21.43 -13.37
C GLU A 28 3.61 20.12 -12.90
N ASN A 29 3.34 20.02 -11.59
CA ASN A 29 2.65 18.89 -10.95
C ASN A 29 1.74 18.23 -11.98
N PRO A 30 1.72 16.90 -12.16
CA PRO A 30 0.68 16.27 -12.96
C PRO A 30 -0.64 16.46 -12.20
N GLU A 31 -1.16 17.68 -12.24
CA GLU A 31 -2.53 18.02 -11.88
C GLU A 31 -3.34 17.04 -12.70
N ALA A 32 -4.11 16.22 -11.98
CA ALA A 32 -5.02 15.28 -12.61
C ALA A 32 -5.84 16.06 -13.66
N THR A 33 -6.28 15.39 -14.72
CA THR A 33 -7.06 16.09 -15.75
C THR A 33 -8.25 16.81 -15.11
N GLU A 34 -8.76 17.89 -15.72
CA GLU A 34 -9.88 18.65 -15.13
C GLU A 34 -11.07 17.74 -14.76
N ALA A 35 -11.30 16.68 -15.54
CA ALA A 35 -12.29 15.65 -15.26
C ALA A 35 -11.95 14.84 -14.00
N ASP A 36 -10.72 14.35 -13.88
CA ASP A 36 -10.28 13.56 -12.73
C ASP A 36 -10.28 14.41 -11.43
N ALA A 37 -9.89 15.68 -11.51
CA ALA A 37 -9.94 16.60 -10.38
C ALA A 37 -11.38 16.86 -9.92
N ALA A 38 -12.30 17.05 -10.87
CA ALA A 38 -13.73 17.21 -10.57
C ALA A 38 -14.32 15.96 -9.88
N GLU A 39 -13.93 14.76 -10.31
CA GLU A 39 -14.32 13.52 -9.64
C GLU A 39 -13.76 13.43 -8.21
N GLN A 40 -12.49 13.81 -8.01
CA GLN A 40 -11.85 13.77 -6.69
C GLN A 40 -12.48 14.73 -5.68
N HIS A 41 -12.93 15.90 -6.13
CA HIS A 41 -13.59 16.89 -5.28
C HIS A 41 -15.08 16.61 -5.02
N THR A 42 -15.62 15.52 -5.57
CA THR A 42 -17.02 15.14 -5.34
C THR A 42 -17.17 14.50 -3.96
N ASP A 43 -18.26 14.84 -3.25
CA ASP A 43 -18.59 14.24 -1.96
C ASP A 43 -18.67 12.71 -2.05
N VAL A 44 -17.96 12.02 -1.15
CA VAL A 44 -18.01 10.55 -1.07
C VAL A 44 -19.39 10.13 -0.58
N LEU A 45 -20.15 9.45 -1.46
CA LEU A 45 -21.43 8.87 -1.08
C LEU A 45 -21.21 7.63 -0.20
N ARG A 46 -21.64 7.71 1.07
CA ARG A 46 -21.64 6.61 2.07
C ARG A 46 -22.53 5.40 1.71
N GLN A 47 -23.00 5.28 0.46
CA GLN A 47 -23.88 4.20 0.02
C GLN A 47 -23.23 2.80 0.08
N ARG A 48 -21.91 2.73 0.29
CA ARG A 48 -21.14 1.47 0.36
C ARG A 48 -20.60 1.15 1.76
N ASP A 49 -20.87 1.99 2.76
CA ASP A 49 -20.44 1.76 4.15
C ASP A 49 -21.47 0.91 4.92
N GLU A 50 -22.28 0.10 4.24
CA GLU A 50 -22.87 -1.05 4.93
C GLU A 50 -21.67 -1.90 5.37
N PRO A 51 -21.39 -2.04 6.67
CA PRO A 51 -20.29 -2.89 7.11
C PRO A 51 -20.52 -4.24 6.46
N LEU A 52 -19.50 -4.75 5.75
CA LEU A 52 -19.55 -6.08 5.15
C LEU A 52 -20.07 -6.99 6.25
N ALA A 53 -21.30 -7.51 6.12
CA ALA A 53 -21.89 -8.39 7.13
C ALA A 53 -20.79 -9.40 7.48
N PRO A 54 -20.45 -9.59 8.77
CA PRO A 54 -19.26 -10.32 9.16
C PRO A 54 -19.23 -11.58 8.34
N SER A 55 -18.27 -11.68 7.41
CA SER A 55 -18.17 -12.82 6.52
C SER A 55 -18.02 -13.98 7.48
N GLY A 56 -19.10 -14.75 7.67
CA GLY A 56 -19.14 -15.81 8.66
C GLY A 56 -17.89 -16.63 8.44
N SER A 57 -17.05 -16.74 9.48
CA SER A 57 -15.66 -17.20 9.42
C SER A 57 -15.44 -18.04 8.17
N HIS A 58 -14.97 -17.42 7.09
CA HIS A 58 -14.73 -18.16 5.87
C HIS A 58 -13.55 -19.04 6.22
N GLU A 59 -13.84 -20.28 6.60
CA GLU A 59 -12.83 -21.30 6.77
C GLU A 59 -12.06 -21.28 5.45
N ALA A 60 -10.78 -20.93 5.52
CA ALA A 60 -9.93 -20.98 4.34
C ALA A 60 -10.05 -22.38 3.75
N ASP A 61 -9.99 -22.48 2.41
CA ASP A 61 -9.95 -23.80 1.80
C ASP A 61 -8.86 -24.63 2.49
N PRO A 62 -9.12 -25.90 2.86
CA PRO A 62 -8.16 -26.71 3.61
C PRO A 62 -6.77 -26.78 2.96
N ALA A 63 -6.69 -26.69 1.63
CA ALA A 63 -5.42 -26.62 0.91
C ALA A 63 -4.70 -25.29 1.15
N ASP A 64 -5.42 -24.17 1.08
CA ASP A 64 -4.87 -22.85 1.37
C ASP A 64 -4.42 -22.74 2.83
N ALA A 65 -5.20 -23.27 3.77
CA ALA A 65 -4.84 -23.30 5.19
C ALA A 65 -3.57 -24.13 5.45
N ALA A 66 -3.43 -25.28 4.79
CA ALA A 66 -2.24 -26.13 4.90
C ALA A 66 -0.99 -25.45 4.31
N GLU A 67 -1.14 -24.74 3.18
CA GLU A 67 -0.07 -23.97 2.57
C GLU A 67 0.37 -22.80 3.45
N GLN A 68 -0.58 -22.04 4.03
CA GLN A 68 -0.27 -20.90 4.91
C GLN A 68 0.35 -21.34 6.25
N ALA A 69 0.00 -22.53 6.74
CA ALA A 69 0.58 -23.07 7.97
C ALA A 69 1.99 -23.66 7.75
N ARG A 70 2.45 -23.77 6.51
CA ARG A 70 3.75 -24.35 6.21
C ARG A 70 4.87 -23.38 6.64
N VAL A 71 5.84 -23.90 7.38
CA VAL A 71 7.06 -23.14 7.72
C VAL A 71 7.98 -23.19 6.50
N VAL A 72 8.21 -22.03 5.88
CA VAL A 72 9.17 -21.90 4.78
C VAL A 72 10.53 -21.58 5.38
N GLU A 73 11.53 -22.42 5.10
CA GLU A 73 12.92 -22.13 5.45
C GLU A 73 13.41 -20.96 4.59
N LEU A 74 13.81 -19.86 5.24
CA LEU A 74 14.41 -18.73 4.56
C LEU A 74 15.90 -19.05 4.33
N ASN A 75 16.25 -19.45 3.11
CA ASN A 75 17.65 -19.63 2.73
C ASN A 75 18.23 -18.31 2.19
N GLU A 76 18.83 -17.53 3.07
CA GLU A 76 19.43 -16.23 2.74
C GLU A 76 20.63 -16.35 1.78
N ASP A 77 21.23 -17.53 1.65
CA ASP A 77 22.36 -17.79 0.75
C ASP A 77 21.93 -18.09 -0.71
N GLU A 78 20.65 -18.39 -0.95
CA GLU A 78 20.09 -18.63 -2.29
C GLU A 78 19.75 -17.33 -3.04
N TYR A 79 19.64 -16.21 -2.32
CA TYR A 79 19.51 -14.87 -2.89
C TYR A 79 20.90 -14.22 -3.02
N ARG A 80 21.67 -14.60 -4.04
CA ARG A 80 22.93 -13.95 -4.43
C ARG A 80 22.89 -13.36 -5.83
#